data_AF-A0A8E0KJ38-F1
#
_entry.id   AF-A0A8E0KJ38-F1
#
_cell.length_a   1.000
_cell.length_b   1.000
_cell.length_c   1.000
_cell.angle_alpha   90.00
_cell.angle_beta   90.00
_cell.angle_gamma   90.00
#
_symmetry.space_group_name_H-M   'P 1'
#
loop_
_entity.id
_entity.type
_entity.pdbx_description
1 polymer ?
#
loop_
_entity_poly.entity_id
_entity_poly.type
_entity_poly.pdbx_seq_one_letter_code
_entity_poly.pdbx_strand_id
1 'polypeptide(L)'
;MGQDDNHWCELGFAEPAVAFKGPTQTARSVTEAWMALHGFCPACAADRLPQLPNNAPVADFRCGDCGEEYELKAKQGKLGGS
;
A
#
# COMPACT_ATOMS: atom_id res chain seq x y z
N MET A 1 -12.22 8.71 -28.84
CA MET A 1 -11.46 9.19 -27.67
C MET A 1 -11.68 8.19 -26.55
N GLY A 2 -11.03 7.02 -26.64
CA GLY A 2 -10.85 6.15 -25.49
C GLY A 2 -9.51 6.55 -24.91
N GLN A 3 -9.50 7.16 -23.72
CA GLN A 3 -8.27 7.21 -22.96
C GLN A 3 -8.11 5.80 -22.38
N ASP A 4 -7.24 5.01 -22.98
CA ASP A 4 -6.75 3.76 -22.39
C ASP A 4 -5.84 4.12 -21.20
N ASP A 5 -6.43 4.74 -20.17
CA ASP A 5 -5.76 5.04 -18.90
C ASP A 5 -5.66 3.75 -18.10
N ASN A 6 -4.74 2.88 -18.53
CA ASN A 6 -4.32 1.69 -17.81
C ASN A 6 -3.48 2.06 -16.58
N HIS A 7 -3.93 2.99 -15.74
CA HIS A 7 -3.22 3.35 -14.50
C HIS A 7 -3.13 2.16 -13.53
N TRP A 8 -3.95 1.13 -13.73
CA TRP A 8 -3.86 -0.17 -13.06
C TRP A 8 -2.64 -1.01 -13.50
N CYS A 9 -1.91 -0.62 -14.55
CA CYS A 9 -0.67 -1.29 -15.00
C CYS A 9 0.61 -0.73 -14.35
N GLU A 10 0.52 0.34 -13.56
CA GLU A 10 1.68 0.89 -12.85
C GLU A 10 1.95 0.10 -11.56
N LEU A 11 2.71 -0.99 -11.70
CA LEU A 11 3.10 -1.86 -10.58
C LEU A 11 4.45 -1.46 -9.95
N GLY A 12 5.04 -0.35 -10.41
CA GLY A 12 6.30 0.18 -9.89
C GLY A 12 6.09 1.04 -8.64
N PHE A 13 7.14 1.14 -7.82
CA PHE A 13 7.17 2.10 -6.72
C PHE A 13 7.67 3.46 -7.20
N ALA A 14 7.06 4.53 -6.70
CA ALA A 14 7.62 5.88 -6.84
C ALA A 14 8.91 6.03 -6.02
N GLU A 15 9.77 6.95 -6.44
CA GLU A 15 10.95 7.31 -5.64
C GLU A 15 10.50 7.86 -4.27
N PRO A 16 11.15 7.42 -3.16
CA PRO A 16 10.80 7.91 -1.84
C PRO A 16 11.13 9.41 -1.74
N ALA A 17 10.22 10.18 -1.15
CA ALA A 17 10.40 11.63 -0.99
C ALA A 17 11.59 12.02 -0.10
N VAL A 18 12.10 11.09 0.70
CA VAL A 18 13.25 11.27 1.59
C VAL A 18 14.22 10.10 1.47
N ALA A 19 15.51 10.40 1.62
CA ALA A 19 16.55 9.38 1.66
C ALA A 19 16.58 8.69 3.03
N PHE A 20 16.29 7.39 3.07
CA PHE A 20 16.43 6.59 4.28
C PHE A 20 17.79 5.90 4.34
N LYS A 21 18.34 5.77 5.55
CA LYS A 21 19.64 5.11 5.77
C LYS A 21 19.60 3.59 5.54
N GLY A 22 18.44 2.95 5.70
CA GLY A 22 18.33 1.50 5.75
C GLY A 22 17.20 0.96 4.87
N PRO A 23 17.36 -0.25 4.30
CA PRO A 23 16.44 -0.84 3.33
C PRO A 23 15.05 -1.10 3.92
N THR A 24 14.94 -1.39 5.23
CA THR A 24 13.64 -1.61 5.89
C THR A 24 12.78 -0.36 5.90
N GLN A 25 13.37 0.81 6.16
CA GLN A 25 12.62 2.06 6.19
C GLN A 25 12.24 2.51 4.77
N THR A 26 13.13 2.30 3.80
CA THR A 26 12.80 2.48 2.38
C THR A 26 11.63 1.58 1.98
N ALA A 27 11.71 0.28 2.26
CA ALA A 27 10.67 -0.70 1.93
C ALA A 27 9.33 -0.28 2.51
N ARG A 28 9.28 0.03 3.82
CA ARG A 28 8.08 0.54 4.48
C ARG A 28 7.50 1.75 3.75
N SER A 29 8.31 2.78 3.53
CA SER A 29 7.86 4.03 2.91
C SER A 29 7.31 3.82 1.51
N VAL A 30 7.97 3.01 0.66
CA VAL A 30 7.52 2.83 -0.73
C VAL A 30 6.33 1.88 -0.83
N THR A 31 6.25 0.86 0.03
CA THR A 31 5.13 -0.11 0.00
C THR A 31 3.85 0.49 0.57
N GLU A 32 3.94 1.25 1.67
CA GLU A 32 2.76 1.96 2.23
C GLU A 32 2.25 3.01 1.24
N ALA A 33 3.14 3.80 0.62
CA ALA A 33 2.76 4.80 -0.37
C ALA A 33 2.08 4.17 -1.60
N TRP A 34 2.58 3.05 -2.10
CA TRP A 34 1.96 2.34 -3.22
C TRP A 34 0.57 1.82 -2.83
N MET A 35 0.43 1.21 -1.64
CA MET A 35 -0.88 0.75 -1.16
C MET A 35 -1.87 1.89 -0.95
N ALA A 36 -1.43 3.06 -0.47
CA ALA A 36 -2.29 4.23 -0.31
C ALA A 36 -2.79 4.79 -1.65
N LEU A 37 -2.00 4.65 -2.73
CA LEU A 37 -2.35 5.15 -4.06
C LEU A 37 -3.21 4.17 -4.86
N HIS A 38 -2.93 2.86 -4.76
CA HIS A 38 -3.53 1.83 -5.60
C HIS A 38 -4.45 0.85 -4.85
N GLY A 39 -4.42 0.84 -3.52
CA GLY A 39 -5.15 -0.10 -2.69
C GLY A 39 -6.63 0.22 -2.58
N PHE A 40 -7.44 -0.84 -2.66
CA PHE A 40 -8.89 -0.83 -2.46
C PHE A 40 -9.27 -1.78 -1.33
N CYS A 41 -10.51 -1.70 -0.84
CA CYS A 41 -10.99 -2.63 0.18
C CYS A 41 -11.36 -3.98 -0.44
N PRO A 42 -10.70 -5.10 -0.07
CA PRO A 42 -11.07 -6.42 -0.58
C PRO A 42 -12.39 -6.96 -0.01
N ALA A 43 -12.93 -6.35 1.05
CA ALA A 43 -14.14 -6.80 1.72
C ALA A 43 -15.42 -6.06 1.27
N CYS A 44 -15.31 -4.94 0.55
CA CYS A 44 -16.47 -4.17 0.09
C CYS A 44 -16.19 -3.41 -1.22
N ALA A 45 -17.12 -2.54 -1.65
CA ALA A 45 -17.00 -1.79 -2.89
C ALA A 45 -16.16 -0.49 -2.79
N ALA A 46 -15.57 -0.20 -1.63
CA ALA A 46 -14.75 0.98 -1.45
C ALA A 46 -13.49 0.94 -2.33
N ASP A 47 -13.35 1.96 -3.17
CA ASP A 47 -12.26 2.12 -4.14
C ASP A 47 -10.97 2.64 -3.49
N ARG A 48 -11.04 3.08 -2.23
CA ARG A 48 -9.89 3.56 -1.46
C ARG A 48 -9.75 2.84 -0.14
N LEU A 49 -8.50 2.64 0.24
CA LEU A 49 -8.13 2.13 1.54
C LEU A 49 -7.17 3.12 2.23
N PRO A 50 -7.67 4.06 3.05
CA PRO A 50 -6.85 5.11 3.65
C PRO A 50 -5.88 4.54 4.70
N GLN A 51 -4.67 5.11 4.70
CA GLN A 51 -3.62 4.78 5.67
C GLN A 51 -3.96 5.34 7.06
N LEU A 52 -3.67 4.57 8.09
CA LEU A 52 -3.73 5.00 9.47
C LEU A 52 -2.50 5.86 9.84
N PRO A 53 -2.59 6.69 10.89
CA PRO A 53 -1.44 7.44 11.37
C PRO A 53 -0.26 6.53 11.73
N ASN A 54 0.97 7.03 11.50
CA ASN A 54 2.18 6.34 11.92
C ASN A 54 2.10 5.88 13.39
N ASN A 55 2.52 4.65 13.65
CA ASN A 55 2.47 3.99 14.96
C ASN A 55 1.06 3.65 15.46
N ALA A 56 0.06 3.58 14.57
CA ALA A 56 -1.20 2.94 14.88
C ALA A 56 -0.94 1.47 15.31
N PRO A 57 -1.54 1.01 16.42
CA PRO A 57 -1.40 -0.38 16.82
C PRO A 57 -2.18 -1.27 15.85
N VAL A 58 -1.58 -2.41 15.46
CA VAL A 58 -2.24 -3.56 14.83
C VAL A 58 -2.67 -3.39 13.35
N ALA A 59 -2.72 -2.18 12.80
CA ALA A 59 -3.09 -1.97 11.41
C ALA A 59 -2.37 -0.77 10.76
N ASP A 60 -2.16 -0.88 9.45
CA ASP A 60 -1.59 0.18 8.61
C ASP A 60 -2.69 0.91 7.82
N PHE A 61 -3.81 0.22 7.56
CA PHE A 61 -4.93 0.74 6.76
C PHE A 61 -6.28 0.35 7.36
N ARG A 62 -7.29 1.19 7.13
CA ARG A 62 -8.67 0.92 7.55
C ARG A 62 -9.68 1.40 6.52
N CYS A 63 -10.62 0.54 6.14
CA CYS A 63 -11.70 0.94 5.23
C CYS A 63 -12.68 1.88 5.95
N GLY A 64 -12.98 3.03 5.32
CA GLY A 64 -13.98 3.97 5.82
C GLY A 64 -15.43 3.45 5.73
N ASP A 65 -15.70 2.55 4.79
CA ASP A 65 -17.06 2.10 4.46
C ASP A 65 -17.49 0.90 5.31
N CYS A 66 -16.67 -0.16 5.38
CA CYS A 66 -16.99 -1.37 6.14
C CYS A 66 -16.24 -1.48 7.48
N GLY A 67 -15.25 -0.62 7.73
CA GLY A 67 -14.51 -0.59 8.99
C GLY A 67 -13.40 -1.65 9.14
N GLU A 68 -13.23 -2.54 8.17
CA GLU A 68 -12.17 -3.56 8.14
C GLU A 68 -10.76 -2.95 8.21
N GLU A 69 -9.87 -3.61 8.94
CA GLU A 69 -8.50 -3.18 9.20
C GLU A 69 -7.50 -4.13 8.54
N TYR A 70 -6.41 -3.58 7.99
CA TYR A 70 -5.40 -4.33 7.26
C TYR A 70 -4.00 -3.97 7.73
N GLU A 71 -3.18 -5.00 7.95
CA GLU A 71 -1.74 -4.88 8.24
C GLU A 71 -0.96 -5.23 6.96
N LEU A 72 -0.12 -4.30 6.50
CA LEU A 72 0.71 -4.46 5.32
C LEU A 72 2.00 -5.19 5.68
N LYS A 73 2.22 -6.35 5.07
CA LYS A 73 3.48 -7.09 5.16
C LYS A 73 4.12 -7.19 3.79
N ALA A 74 5.33 -6.65 3.67
CA ALA A 74 6.09 -6.65 2.42
C ALA A 74 7.43 -7.40 2.58
N LYS A 75 7.86 -8.06 1.50
CA LYS A 75 9.15 -8.75 1.41
C LYS A 75 9.70 -8.60 0.00
N GLN A 76 10.99 -8.29 -0.12
CA GLN A 76 11.68 -8.36 -1.40
C GLN A 76 11.91 -9.84 -1.78
N GLY A 77 11.39 -10.25 -2.94
CA GLY A 77 11.50 -11.62 -3.45
C GLY A 77 10.26 -12.48 -3.19
N LYS A 78 10.43 -13.81 -3.13
CA LYS A 78 9.30 -14.74 -3.03
C LYS A 78 8.64 -14.71 -1.63
N LEU A 79 7.31 -14.76 -1.60
CA LEU A 79 6.52 -15.01 -0.38
C LEU A 79 6.53 -16.50 -0.03
N GLY A 80 6.53 -16.84 1.26
CA GLY A 80 6.61 -18.23 1.75
C GLY A 80 8.04 -18.77 1.88
N GLY A 81 8.18 -19.84 2.67
CA GLY A 81 9.37 -20.69 2.74
C GLY A 81 9.15 -21.96 1.92
N SER A 82 10.23 -22.45 1.31
CA SER A 82 10.27 -23.63 0.42
C SER A 82 9.62 -24.88 0.99
#